data_AF-X0U6H6-F1
#
_entry.id   AF-X0U6H6-F1
#
_cell.length_a   1.000
_cell.length_b   1.000
_cell.length_c   1.000
_cell.angle_alpha   90.00
_cell.angle_beta   90.00
_cell.angle_gamma   90.00
#
_symmetry.space_group_name_H-M   'P 1'
#
loop_
_entity.id
_entity.type
_entity.pdbx_description
1 polymer ?
#
loop_
_entity_poly.entity_id
_entity_poly.type
_entity_poly.pdbx_seq_one_letter_code
_entity_poly.pdbx_strand_id
1 'polypeptide(L)' 'MTESQTQDLGSQSHARLLPQDSRIFLAGHRGMVGSAIYRYLQAENYGNIVTRSHRELDLVNHAAV' A
#
# COMPACT_ATOMS: atom_id res chain seq x y z
N MET A 1 1.34 -42.06 -12.00
CA MET A 1 0.62 -40.98 -12.68
C MET A 1 -0.09 -40.20 -11.58
N THR A 2 0.63 -39.24 -11.00
CA THR A 2 0.42 -37.76 -11.16
C THR A 2 -0.77 -37.29 -10.31
N GLU A 3 -0.66 -36.43 -9.32
CA GLU A 3 0.40 -35.52 -8.88
C GLU A 3 0.26 -35.30 -7.37
N SER A 4 1.43 -35.23 -6.73
CA SER A 4 1.61 -34.86 -5.34
C SER A 4 0.94 -33.51 -5.06
N GLN A 5 -0.07 -33.51 -4.20
CA GLN A 5 -0.45 -32.31 -3.47
C GLN A 5 0.69 -31.99 -2.51
N THR A 6 1.70 -31.31 -3.04
CA THR A 6 2.73 -30.64 -2.26
C THR A 6 2.01 -29.51 -1.53
N GLN A 7 1.58 -29.81 -0.31
CA GLN A 7 1.16 -28.80 0.65
C GLN A 7 2.33 -27.83 0.78
N ASP A 8 2.12 -26.62 0.27
CA ASP A 8 3.05 -25.51 0.39
C ASP A 8 3.15 -25.13 1.88
N LEU A 9 4.12 -25.73 2.56
CA LEU A 9 4.69 -25.17 3.77
C LEU A 9 5.51 -23.93 3.36
N GLY A 10 4.81 -22.81 3.15
CA GLY A 10 5.38 -21.57 2.65
C GLY A 10 4.77 -20.36 3.34
N SER A 11 5.38 -19.97 4.46
CA SER A 11 5.24 -18.66 5.12
C SER A 11 4.09 -18.50 6.12
N GLN A 12 4.39 -18.77 7.38
CA GLN A 12 3.80 -17.99 8.46
C GLN A 12 4.21 -16.52 8.30
N SER A 13 3.37 -15.70 7.68
CA SER A 13 3.63 -14.27 7.49
C SER A 13 2.77 -13.45 8.45
N HIS A 14 3.32 -13.21 9.64
CA HIS A 14 3.11 -12.05 10.51
C HIS A 14 1.87 -11.20 10.20
N ALA A 15 0.84 -11.28 11.06
CA ALA A 15 -0.33 -10.40 11.20
C ALA A 15 -0.36 -9.17 10.27
N ARG A 16 -0.60 -9.38 8.97
CA ARG A 16 -0.70 -8.29 8.02
C ARG A 16 -2.13 -7.77 8.09
N LEU A 17 -2.31 -6.62 8.75
CA LEU A 17 -3.62 -5.98 8.90
C LEU A 17 -4.26 -5.56 7.56
N LEU A 18 -3.46 -5.42 6.50
CA LEU A 18 -3.90 -5.01 5.17
C LEU A 18 -3.38 -5.94 4.07
N PRO A 19 -4.24 -6.52 3.23
CA PRO A 19 -3.82 -7.25 2.03
C PRO A 19 -2.85 -6.44 1.15
N GLN A 20 -1.90 -7.09 0.46
CA GLN A 20 -0.91 -6.41 -0.39
C GLN A 20 -1.53 -5.64 -1.56
N ASP A 21 -2.72 -6.07 -2.00
CA ASP A 21 -3.52 -5.44 -3.05
C ASP A 21 -4.45 -4.31 -2.52
N SER A 22 -4.34 -3.97 -1.24
CA SER A 22 -5.15 -2.89 -0.66
C SER A 22 -4.87 -1.56 -1.34
N ARG A 23 -5.94 -0.86 -1.72
CA ARG A 23 -5.84 0.50 -2.26
C ARG A 23 -5.53 1.47 -1.13
N ILE A 24 -4.31 2.01 -1.12
CA ILE A 24 -3.81 2.93 -0.08
C ILE A 24 -3.71 4.33 -0.67
N PHE A 25 -4.50 5.27 -0.16
CA PHE A 25 -4.39 6.67 -0.54
C PHE A 25 -3.42 7.41 0.39
N LEU A 26 -2.31 7.89 -0.15
CA LEU A 26 -1.29 8.63 0.60
C LEU A 26 -1.25 10.09 0.16
N ALA A 27 -1.98 10.93 0.91
CA ALA A 27 -1.87 12.38 0.83
C ALA A 27 -0.53 12.86 1.39
N GLY A 28 -0.01 13.97 0.85
CA GLY A 28 1.22 14.59 1.40
C GLY A 28 2.47 13.72 1.25
N HIS A 29 2.51 12.79 0.29
CA HIS A 29 3.63 11.85 0.05
C HIS A 29 5.00 12.52 -0.18
N ARG A 30 5.05 13.83 -0.44
CA ARG A 30 6.28 14.62 -0.64
C ARG A 30 6.81 15.28 0.65
N GLY A 31 6.06 15.21 1.75
CA GLY A 31 6.49 15.75 3.04
C GLY A 31 7.52 14.85 3.74
N MET A 32 8.04 15.31 4.87
CA MET A 32 8.99 14.54 5.70
C MET A 32 8.46 13.15 6.07
N VAL A 33 7.21 13.08 6.54
CA VAL A 33 6.58 11.83 6.97
C VAL A 33 6.02 11.04 5.78
N GLY A 34 5.32 11.71 4.86
CA GLY A 34 4.70 11.05 3.70
C GLY A 34 5.73 10.34 2.80
N SER A 35 6.92 10.91 2.63
CA SER A 35 7.97 10.26 1.86
C SER A 35 8.52 9.01 2.55
N ALA A 36 8.57 8.99 3.89
CA ALA A 36 8.99 7.81 4.64
C ALA A 36 7.95 6.68 4.54
N ILE A 37 6.67 7.01 4.68
CA ILE A 37 5.57 6.05 4.53
C ILE A 37 5.54 5.50 3.10
N TYR A 38 5.71 6.35 2.08
CA TYR A 38 5.73 5.90 0.69
C TYR A 38 6.85 4.88 0.43
N ARG A 39 8.07 5.16 0.90
CA ARG A 39 9.20 4.23 0.79
C ARG A 39 8.94 2.92 1.53
N TYR A 40 8.35 2.98 2.72
CA TYR A 40 8.00 1.81 3.50
C TYR A 40 6.97 0.94 2.76
N LEU A 41 5.89 1.55 2.25
CA LEU A 41 4.87 0.82 1.50
C LEU A 41 5.41 0.21 0.20
N GLN A 42 6.31 0.90 -0.50
CA GLN A 42 7.01 0.32 -1.64
C GLN A 42 7.90 -0.87 -1.25
N ALA A 43 8.66 -0.76 -0.15
CA ALA A 43 9.52 -1.84 0.33
C ALA A 43 8.71 -3.09 0.76
N GLU A 44 7.49 -2.87 1.25
CA GLU A 44 6.54 -3.92 1.64
C GLU A 44 5.73 -4.52 0.47
N ASN A 45 6.07 -4.17 -0.78
CA ASN A 45 5.41 -4.62 -2.01
C ASN A 45 3.91 -4.29 -2.09
N TYR A 46 3.48 -3.16 -1.54
CA TYR A 46 2.12 -2.68 -1.81
C TYR A 46 2.05 -2.10 -3.23
N GLY A 47 1.24 -2.73 -4.09
CA GLY A 47 1.12 -2.34 -5.50
C GLY A 47 0.13 -1.18 -5.74
N ASN A 48 -0.86 -1.01 -4.87
CA ASN A 48 -1.98 -0.09 -5.09
C ASN A 48 -1.89 1.19 -4.26
N ILE A 49 -0.74 1.87 -4.33
CA ILE A 49 -0.52 3.14 -3.63
C ILE A 49 -0.96 4.30 -4.54
N VAL A 50 -2.04 4.98 -4.19
CA VAL A 50 -2.52 6.18 -4.86
C VAL A 50 -1.95 7.41 -4.15
N THR A 51 -1.08 8.15 -4.82
CA THR A 51 -0.55 9.41 -4.32
C THR A 51 -1.16 10.58 -5.08
N ARG A 52 -1.55 11.63 -4.36
CA ARG A 52 -1.93 12.93 -4.95
C ARG A 52 -1.09 14.01 -4.30
N SER A 53 -0.59 14.93 -5.11
CA SER A 53 0.10 16.10 -4.60
C SER A 53 -0.93 17.12 -4.09
N HIS A 54 -0.57 17.90 -3.08
CA HIS A 54 -1.46 18.95 -2.56
C HIS A 54 -1.77 20.04 -3.61
N ARG A 55 -0.98 20.11 -4.71
CA ARG A 55 -1.28 20.95 -5.89
C ARG A 55 -2.44 20.38 -6.74
N GLU A 56 -2.81 19.12 -6.54
CA GLU A 56 -3.89 18.44 -7.27
C GLU A 56 -5.13 18.22 -6.40
N LEU A 57 -5.04 18.38 -5.07
CA LEU A 57 -6.17 18.18 -4.16
C LEU A 57 -6.05 19.09 -2.94
N ASP A 58 -6.87 20.15 -2.91
CA ASP A 58 -7.03 21.03 -1.77
C ASP A 58 -7.91 20.33 -0.72
N LEU A 59 -7.26 19.67 0.24
CA LEU A 59 -7.91 18.86 1.29
C LEU A 59 -8.71 19.68 2.31
N VAL A 60 -8.73 21.02 2.19
CA VAL A 60 -9.55 21.92 3.00
C VAL A 60 -10.95 22.08 2.41
N ASN A 61 -11.13 21.80 1.12
CA ASN A 61 -12.38 22.01 0.41
C ASN A 61 -13.12 20.68 0.18
N HIS A 62 -14.12 20.40 1.01
CA HIS A 62 -14.96 19.20 0.94
C HIS A 62 -15.79 19.08 -0.37
N ALA A 63 -15.76 20.10 -1.24
CA ALA A 63 -16.43 20.10 -2.55
C ALA A 63 -15.59 19.47 -3.68
N ALA A 64 -14.33 19.09 -3.43
CA ALA A 64 -13.44 18.48 -4.43
C ALA A 64 -13.27 16.95 -4.26
N VAL A 65 -14.21 16.30 -3.56
CA VAL A 65 -14.27 14.85 -3.35
C VAL A 65 -15.46 14.25 -4.08
#